data_AF-A0A935MY35-F1
#
_entry.id   AF-A0A935MY35-F1
#
_cell.length_a   1.000
_cell.length_b   1.000
_cell.length_c   1.000
_cell.angle_alpha   90.00
_cell.angle_beta   90.00
_cell.angle_gamma   90.00
#
_symmetry.space_group_name_H-M   'P 1'
#
loop_
_entity.id
_entity.type
_entity.pdbx_description
1 polymer ?
#
loop_
_entity_poly.entity_id
_entity_poly.type
_entity_poly.pdbx_seq_one_letter_code
_entity_poly.pdbx_strand_id
1 'polypeptide(L)'
;MLLKFYLVVFVVIAVSVNASSQVFESIEKAAAQYFINLSNKSSQADNDLIKLKDLLFQNYDTVELQSKYQTSIINFDSLKNHFNEYEATIKNISKDSALVIFNQWYLHFSNLFYNYADEKFFSSNKTKLLFFSTSMSCHCTLEMCKKQTIEILNLAKEKNLDYWIIDSYEHNELQIKYETLFAPSLIIFDGKNKALYKIEYQENMIEKLTDYLN
;
A
#
# COMPACT_ATOMS: atom_id res chain seq x y z
N MET A 1 -28.84 -26.93 26.00
CA MET A 1 -27.45 -26.52 26.31
C MET A 1 -26.48 -26.82 25.16
N LEU A 2 -26.56 -28.00 24.52
CA LEU A 2 -25.73 -28.39 23.37
C LEU A 2 -25.73 -27.39 22.20
N LEU A 3 -26.89 -26.85 21.81
CA LEU A 3 -26.99 -25.88 20.71
C LEU A 3 -26.18 -24.58 20.93
N LYS A 4 -26.08 -24.13 22.19
CA LYS A 4 -25.31 -22.93 22.55
C LYS A 4 -23.79 -23.19 22.52
N PHE A 5 -23.37 -24.42 22.81
CA PHE A 5 -21.95 -24.80 22.79
C PHE A 5 -21.43 -24.90 21.35
N TYR A 6 -22.18 -25.51 20.43
CA TYR A 6 -21.82 -25.55 19.01
C TYR A 6 -21.74 -24.17 18.39
N LEU A 7 -22.62 -23.23 18.78
CA LEU A 7 -22.60 -21.87 18.28
C LEU A 7 -21.38 -21.09 18.78
N VAL A 8 -20.96 -21.29 20.03
CA VAL A 8 -19.71 -20.71 20.57
C VAL A 8 -18.48 -21.32 19.87
N VAL A 9 -18.45 -22.62 19.64
CA VAL A 9 -17.35 -23.28 18.91
C VAL A 9 -17.29 -22.78 17.46
N PHE A 10 -18.44 -22.61 16.79
CA PHE A 10 -18.50 -22.08 15.43
C PHE A 10 -18.07 -20.60 15.37
N VAL A 11 -18.43 -19.79 16.36
CA VAL A 11 -17.96 -18.39 16.47
C VAL A 11 -16.45 -18.35 16.75
N VAL A 12 -15.91 -19.20 17.62
CA VAL A 12 -14.47 -19.25 17.89
C VAL A 12 -13.69 -19.75 16.67
N ILE A 13 -14.21 -20.72 15.93
CA ILE A 13 -13.63 -21.17 14.66
C ILE A 13 -13.74 -20.06 13.60
N ALA A 14 -14.90 -19.41 13.43
CA ALA A 14 -15.05 -18.31 12.47
C ALA A 14 -14.17 -17.10 12.81
N VAL A 15 -13.98 -16.78 14.10
CA VAL A 15 -13.11 -15.68 14.55
C VAL A 15 -11.63 -16.06 14.43
N SER A 16 -11.25 -17.34 14.61
CA SER A 16 -9.87 -17.79 14.36
C SER A 16 -9.53 -17.92 12.87
N VAL A 17 -10.50 -18.25 12.02
CA VAL A 17 -10.36 -18.21 10.56
C VAL A 17 -10.24 -16.76 10.06
N ASN A 18 -10.87 -15.79 10.74
CA ASN A 18 -10.66 -14.35 10.47
C ASN A 18 -9.38 -13.76 11.11
N ALA A 19 -8.84 -14.40 12.14
CA ALA A 19 -7.52 -14.07 12.70
C ALA A 19 -6.37 -14.71 11.90
N SER A 20 -6.70 -15.52 10.88
CA SER A 20 -5.74 -16.12 9.96
C SER A 20 -5.20 -15.04 9.02
N SER A 21 -4.03 -14.52 9.40
CA SER A 21 -3.02 -13.91 8.54
C SER A 21 -3.57 -12.76 7.67
N GLN A 22 -3.36 -11.53 8.14
CA GLN A 22 -3.51 -10.33 7.33
C GLN A 22 -2.11 -9.92 6.83
N VAL A 23 -1.44 -10.80 6.07
CA VAL A 23 -0.05 -10.58 5.58
C VAL A 23 0.05 -9.22 4.92
N PHE A 24 -0.79 -9.01 3.89
CA PHE A 24 -0.81 -7.79 3.12
C PHE A 24 -1.07 -6.58 4.03
N GLU A 25 -2.14 -6.58 4.82
CA GLU A 25 -2.52 -5.41 5.63
C GLU A 25 -1.50 -5.07 6.70
N SER A 26 -0.90 -6.08 7.31
CA SER A 26 0.07 -5.88 8.38
C SER A 26 1.35 -5.26 7.82
N ILE A 27 1.85 -5.79 6.69
CA ILE A 27 3.02 -5.25 6.01
C ILE A 27 2.72 -3.87 5.44
N GLU A 28 1.60 -3.68 4.75
CA GLU A 28 1.19 -2.41 4.16
C GLU A 28 1.10 -1.31 5.22
N LYS A 29 0.42 -1.58 6.34
CA LYS A 29 0.27 -0.61 7.43
C LYS A 29 1.61 -0.26 8.07
N ALA A 30 2.49 -1.25 8.29
CA ALA A 30 3.82 -1.01 8.84
C ALA A 30 4.69 -0.21 7.86
N ALA A 31 4.62 -0.53 6.57
CA ALA A 31 5.32 0.16 5.50
C ALA A 31 4.87 1.61 5.36
N ALA A 32 3.56 1.86 5.33
CA ALA A 32 2.99 3.20 5.27
C ALA A 32 3.41 4.03 6.49
N GLN A 33 3.34 3.45 7.70
CA GLN A 33 3.75 4.14 8.93
C GLN A 33 5.25 4.46 8.93
N TYR A 34 6.09 3.52 8.49
CA TYR A 34 7.52 3.76 8.31
C TYR A 34 7.78 4.88 7.31
N PHE A 35 7.12 4.85 6.14
CA PHE A 35 7.31 5.84 5.08
C PHE A 35 6.98 7.26 5.57
N ILE A 36 5.84 7.43 6.25
CA ILE A 36 5.43 8.71 6.85
C ILE A 36 6.48 9.18 7.86
N ASN A 37 6.89 8.31 8.79
CA ASN A 37 7.82 8.69 9.85
C ASN A 37 9.24 8.98 9.33
N LEU A 38 9.69 8.26 8.31
CA LEU A 38 10.93 8.54 7.60
C LEU A 38 10.88 9.94 6.97
N SER A 39 9.77 10.28 6.30
CA SER A 39 9.56 11.59 5.68
C SER A 39 9.58 12.73 6.69
N ASN A 40 8.92 12.52 7.83
CA ASN A 40 8.87 13.48 8.92
C ASN A 40 10.18 13.56 9.73
N LYS A 41 11.22 12.79 9.33
CA LYS A 41 12.50 12.66 10.03
C LYS A 41 12.31 12.29 11.51
N SER A 42 11.21 11.62 11.84
CA SER A 42 10.80 11.25 13.18
C SER A 42 11.81 10.32 13.85
N SER A 43 11.94 10.42 15.18
CA SER A 43 12.71 9.46 15.99
C SER A 43 12.07 8.08 16.04
N GLN A 44 10.80 7.93 15.61
CA GLN A 44 10.10 6.65 15.56
C GLN A 44 10.43 5.84 14.30
N ALA A 45 11.04 6.44 13.27
CA ALA A 45 11.28 5.78 11.99
C ALA A 45 12.08 4.48 12.16
N ASP A 46 13.12 4.46 12.99
CA ASP A 46 13.94 3.27 13.21
C ASP A 46 13.14 2.12 13.85
N ASN A 47 12.27 2.43 14.81
CA ASN A 47 11.39 1.45 15.43
C ASN A 47 10.37 0.88 14.44
N ASP A 48 9.85 1.72 13.54
CA ASP A 48 8.89 1.26 12.53
C ASP A 48 9.56 0.44 11.43
N LEU A 49 10.83 0.72 11.10
CA LEU A 49 11.62 -0.13 10.22
C LEU A 49 11.80 -1.53 10.80
N ILE A 50 12.13 -1.62 12.10
CA ILE A 50 12.27 -2.91 12.80
C ILE A 50 10.95 -3.68 12.76
N LYS A 51 9.82 -3.03 13.07
CA LYS A 51 8.50 -3.67 12.98
C LYS A 51 8.18 -4.17 11.58
N LEU A 52 8.47 -3.36 10.56
CA LEU A 52 8.25 -3.74 9.17
C LEU A 52 9.08 -4.97 8.80
N LYS A 53 10.35 -5.01 9.21
CA LYS A 53 11.22 -6.17 9.03
C LYS A 53 10.66 -7.40 9.74
N ASP A 54 10.29 -7.27 11.01
CA ASP A 54 9.76 -8.37 11.80
C ASP A 54 8.50 -8.97 11.19
N LEU A 55 7.63 -8.14 10.58
CA LEU A 55 6.47 -8.59 9.84
C LEU A 55 6.88 -9.24 8.49
N LEU A 56 7.72 -8.58 7.70
CA LEU A 56 8.08 -9.06 6.36
C LEU A 56 8.79 -10.43 6.38
N PHE A 57 9.56 -10.71 7.43
CA PHE A 57 10.35 -11.93 7.59
C PHE A 57 9.68 -13.02 8.44
N GLN A 58 8.38 -12.89 8.73
CA GLN A 58 7.63 -14.01 9.30
C GLN A 58 7.55 -15.20 8.32
N ASN A 59 7.36 -16.38 8.88
CA ASN A 59 7.15 -17.60 8.10
C ASN A 59 5.71 -17.63 7.58
N TYR A 60 5.53 -17.12 6.36
CA TYR A 60 4.24 -17.16 5.66
C TYR A 60 4.04 -18.48 4.93
N ASP A 61 2.81 -18.99 5.00
CA ASP A 61 2.42 -20.23 4.33
C ASP A 61 2.38 -20.03 2.80
N THR A 62 3.03 -20.94 2.07
CA THR A 62 3.12 -20.84 0.59
C THR A 62 1.75 -21.03 -0.08
N VAL A 63 0.90 -21.89 0.48
CA VAL A 63 -0.45 -22.10 -0.06
C VAL A 63 -1.29 -20.85 0.17
N GLU A 64 -1.16 -20.19 1.31
CA GLU A 64 -1.84 -18.92 1.57
C GLU A 64 -1.39 -17.82 0.61
N LEU A 65 -0.08 -17.63 0.42
CA LEU A 65 0.46 -16.66 -0.54
C LEU A 65 -0.10 -16.85 -1.95
N GLN A 66 -0.18 -18.11 -2.41
CA GLN A 66 -0.68 -18.42 -3.76
C GLN A 66 -2.19 -18.30 -3.88
N SER A 67 -2.94 -18.87 -2.94
CA SER A 67 -4.40 -19.00 -3.06
C SER A 67 -5.15 -17.74 -2.68
N LYS A 68 -4.69 -17.02 -1.65
CA LYS A 68 -5.36 -15.83 -1.11
C LYS A 68 -4.76 -14.56 -1.67
N TYR A 69 -3.44 -14.46 -1.67
CA TYR A 69 -2.73 -13.24 -2.10
C TYR A 69 -2.32 -13.24 -3.57
N GLN A 70 -2.57 -14.35 -4.27
CA GLN A 70 -2.31 -14.50 -5.70
C GLN A 70 -0.86 -14.19 -6.08
N THR A 71 0.08 -14.52 -5.19
CA THR A 71 1.52 -14.29 -5.37
C THR A 71 2.33 -15.55 -5.07
N SER A 72 3.53 -15.64 -5.65
CA SER A 72 4.41 -16.80 -5.44
C SER A 72 5.40 -16.54 -4.30
N ILE A 73 5.86 -17.62 -3.67
CA ILE A 73 6.94 -17.52 -2.67
C ILE A 73 8.22 -16.89 -3.27
N ILE A 74 8.52 -17.17 -4.54
CA ILE A 74 9.66 -16.61 -5.25
C ILE A 74 9.55 -15.09 -5.36
N ASN A 75 8.37 -14.58 -5.74
CA ASN A 75 8.13 -13.14 -5.80
C ASN A 75 8.21 -12.52 -4.40
N PHE A 76 7.63 -13.18 -3.40
CA PHE A 76 7.67 -12.67 -2.03
C PHE A 76 9.09 -12.64 -1.45
N ASP A 77 9.94 -13.62 -1.80
CA ASP A 77 11.36 -13.61 -1.45
C ASP A 77 12.13 -12.54 -2.22
N SER A 78 11.75 -12.22 -3.47
CA SER A 78 12.29 -11.07 -4.20
C SER A 78 12.02 -9.75 -3.46
N LEU A 79 10.81 -9.58 -2.91
CA LEU A 79 10.47 -8.41 -2.08
C LEU A 79 11.33 -8.34 -0.79
N LYS A 80 11.57 -9.48 -0.14
CA LYS A 80 12.47 -9.55 1.03
C LYS A 80 13.91 -9.19 0.67
N ASN A 81 14.40 -9.66 -0.47
CA ASN A 81 15.74 -9.35 -0.95
C ASN A 81 15.88 -7.85 -1.22
N HIS A 82 14.91 -7.24 -1.90
CA HIS A 82 14.87 -5.79 -2.10
C HIS A 82 14.86 -5.02 -0.77
N PHE A 83 14.16 -5.52 0.26
CA PHE A 83 14.19 -4.92 1.60
C PHE A 83 15.56 -5.03 2.27
N ASN A 84 16.25 -6.17 2.14
CA ASN A 84 17.59 -6.36 2.70
C ASN A 84 18.61 -5.42 2.04
N GLU A 85 18.52 -5.22 0.72
CA GLU A 85 19.36 -4.26 -0.01
C GLU A 85 19.13 -2.82 0.49
N TYR A 86 17.86 -2.46 0.69
CA TYR A 86 17.48 -1.20 1.29
C TYR A 86 18.08 -1.04 2.70
N GLU A 87 17.90 -2.02 3.59
CA GLU A 87 18.42 -1.99 4.97
C GLU A 87 19.95 -1.89 5.02
N ALA A 88 20.65 -2.56 4.12
CA ALA A 88 22.10 -2.48 4.00
C ALA A 88 22.57 -1.08 3.57
N THR A 89 21.79 -0.40 2.73
CA THR A 89 22.15 0.89 2.14
C THR A 89 21.87 2.07 3.06
N ILE A 90 20.76 2.03 3.81
CA ILE A 90 20.25 3.21 4.55
C ILE A 90 21.20 3.77 5.61
N LYS A 91 22.11 2.94 6.15
CA LYS A 91 23.08 3.35 7.17
C LYS A 91 24.10 4.38 6.67
N ASN A 92 24.28 4.46 5.35
CA ASN A 92 25.34 5.24 4.72
C ASN A 92 24.81 6.40 3.85
N ILE A 93 23.52 6.70 3.91
CA ILE A 93 22.88 7.71 3.05
C ILE A 93 22.02 8.68 3.87
N SER A 94 21.61 9.78 3.23
CA SER A 94 20.68 10.72 3.85
C SER A 94 19.27 10.12 3.96
N LYS A 95 18.44 10.64 4.88
CA LYS A 95 17.02 10.27 4.98
C LYS A 95 16.25 10.57 3.67
N ASP A 96 16.63 11.64 2.97
CA ASP A 96 15.98 12.03 1.73
C ASP A 96 16.29 11.01 0.61
N SER A 97 17.52 10.51 0.55
CA SER A 97 17.89 9.39 -0.33
C SER A 97 17.21 8.08 0.09
N ALA A 98 17.09 7.81 1.39
CA ALA A 98 16.38 6.63 1.89
C ALA A 98 14.90 6.64 1.48
N LEU A 99 14.23 7.80 1.47
CA LEU A 99 12.86 7.92 0.99
C LEU A 99 12.70 7.52 -0.48
N VAL A 100 13.66 7.87 -1.33
CA VAL A 100 13.63 7.51 -2.75
C VAL A 100 13.71 5.99 -2.93
N ILE A 101 14.67 5.35 -2.26
CA ILE A 101 14.85 3.89 -2.35
C ILE A 101 13.67 3.17 -1.69
N PHE A 102 13.18 3.66 -0.56
CA PHE A 102 12.01 3.06 0.09
C PHE A 102 10.74 3.19 -0.76
N ASN A 103 10.57 4.28 -1.51
CA ASN A 103 9.45 4.41 -2.46
C ASN A 103 9.47 3.30 -3.52
N GLN A 104 10.65 2.97 -4.05
CA GLN A 104 10.80 1.85 -5.00
C GLN A 104 10.42 0.52 -4.36
N TRP A 105 10.84 0.28 -3.11
CA TRP A 105 10.45 -0.91 -2.36
C TRP A 105 8.93 -0.96 -2.10
N TYR A 106 8.31 0.16 -1.72
CA TYR A 106 6.87 0.27 -1.47
C TYR A 106 6.06 -0.01 -2.74
N LEU A 107 6.52 0.47 -3.90
CA LEU A 107 5.90 0.17 -5.19
C LEU A 107 6.08 -1.30 -5.59
N HIS A 108 7.26 -1.90 -5.37
CA HIS A 108 7.46 -3.34 -5.57
C HIS A 108 6.50 -4.17 -4.69
N PHE A 109 6.30 -3.79 -3.42
CA PHE A 109 5.30 -4.41 -2.56
C PHE A 109 3.89 -4.30 -3.17
N SER A 110 3.48 -3.12 -3.63
CA SER A 110 2.15 -2.92 -4.22
C SER A 110 1.92 -3.80 -5.45
N ASN A 111 2.89 -3.86 -6.36
CA ASN A 111 2.79 -4.66 -7.59
C ASN A 111 2.70 -6.15 -7.28
N LEU A 112 3.48 -6.61 -6.29
CA LEU A 112 3.48 -8.02 -5.90
C LEU A 112 2.10 -8.51 -5.45
N PHE A 113 1.33 -7.64 -4.80
CA PHE A 113 0.00 -7.92 -4.29
C PHE A 113 -1.12 -7.30 -5.15
N TYR A 114 -0.83 -6.92 -6.39
CA TYR A 114 -1.75 -6.16 -7.25
C TYR A 114 -3.15 -6.77 -7.34
N ASN A 115 -3.24 -8.06 -7.68
CA ASN A 115 -4.55 -8.71 -7.88
C ASN A 115 -5.36 -8.79 -6.58
N TYR A 116 -4.70 -9.12 -5.46
CA TYR A 116 -5.35 -9.12 -4.15
C TYR A 116 -5.82 -7.71 -3.76
N ALA A 117 -4.98 -6.71 -4.00
CA ALA A 117 -5.29 -5.31 -3.71
C ALA A 117 -6.44 -4.80 -4.58
N ASP A 118 -6.55 -5.19 -5.85
CA ASP A 118 -7.66 -4.86 -6.74
C ASP A 118 -9.01 -5.37 -6.19
N GLU A 119 -9.10 -6.67 -5.94
CA GLU A 119 -10.31 -7.30 -5.39
C GLU A 119 -10.72 -6.65 -4.08
N LYS A 120 -9.76 -6.44 -3.19
CA LYS A 120 -10.00 -5.83 -1.88
C LYS A 120 -10.45 -4.38 -2.02
N PHE A 121 -9.74 -3.57 -2.82
CA PHE A 121 -10.03 -2.15 -3.00
C PHE A 121 -11.46 -1.95 -3.53
N PHE A 122 -11.85 -2.68 -4.57
CA PHE A 122 -13.18 -2.58 -5.16
C PHE A 122 -14.29 -3.30 -4.37
N SER A 123 -13.94 -4.15 -3.38
CA SER A 123 -14.91 -4.69 -2.42
C SER A 123 -15.32 -3.69 -1.32
N SER A 124 -14.54 -2.62 -1.11
CA SER A 124 -14.82 -1.64 -0.05
C SER A 124 -16.04 -0.77 -0.35
N ASN A 125 -16.89 -0.61 0.66
CA ASN A 125 -18.05 0.28 0.63
C ASN A 125 -17.74 1.71 1.10
N LYS A 126 -16.47 2.06 1.34
CA LYS A 126 -16.06 3.42 1.71
C LYS A 126 -15.72 4.26 0.49
N THR A 127 -15.66 5.58 0.70
CA THR A 127 -14.90 6.47 -0.19
C THR A 127 -13.45 6.05 -0.20
N LYS A 128 -12.87 5.92 -1.39
CA LYS A 128 -11.54 5.35 -1.56
C LYS A 128 -10.73 6.04 -2.64
N LEU A 129 -9.41 6.02 -2.47
CA LEU A 129 -8.44 6.72 -3.31
C LEU A 129 -7.61 5.73 -4.12
N LEU A 130 -7.69 5.79 -5.43
CA LEU A 130 -6.79 5.08 -6.34
C LEU A 130 -5.71 6.05 -6.80
N PHE A 131 -4.47 5.80 -6.40
CA PHE A 131 -3.34 6.63 -6.77
C PHE A 131 -2.39 5.88 -7.71
N PHE A 132 -2.16 6.47 -8.86
CA PHE A 132 -1.24 6.00 -9.86
C PHE A 132 0.09 6.70 -9.65
N SER A 133 1.04 5.99 -9.08
CA SER A 133 2.44 6.37 -8.95
C SER A 133 3.25 5.76 -10.11
N THR A 134 4.56 5.99 -10.15
CA THR A 134 5.47 5.28 -11.06
C THR A 134 6.84 5.08 -10.44
N SER A 135 7.42 3.90 -10.65
CA SER A 135 8.83 3.60 -10.30
C SER A 135 9.83 4.04 -11.38
N MET A 136 9.35 4.32 -12.60
CA MET A 136 10.18 4.68 -13.74
C MET A 136 9.62 5.89 -14.49
N SER A 137 10.34 7.02 -14.41
CA SER A 137 10.05 8.27 -15.13
C SER A 137 11.23 9.26 -15.01
N CYS A 138 11.05 10.51 -15.44
CA CYS A 138 11.99 11.59 -15.12
C CYS A 138 12.10 11.78 -13.61
N HIS A 139 13.26 12.26 -13.16
CA HIS A 139 13.50 12.58 -11.74
C HIS A 139 12.41 13.49 -11.16
N CYS A 140 11.95 14.49 -11.92
CA CYS A 140 10.83 15.37 -11.58
C CYS A 140 9.55 14.60 -11.20
N THR A 141 9.13 13.67 -12.04
CA THR A 141 7.92 12.88 -11.84
C THR A 141 8.10 11.90 -10.68
N LEU A 142 9.26 11.28 -10.53
CA LEU A 142 9.55 10.37 -9.42
C LEU A 142 9.50 11.10 -8.07
N GLU A 143 10.07 12.30 -7.99
CA GLU A 143 10.00 13.15 -6.80
C GLU A 143 8.55 13.55 -6.46
N MET A 144 7.77 13.93 -7.47
CA MET A 144 6.35 14.26 -7.28
C MET A 144 5.54 13.04 -6.82
N CYS A 145 5.75 11.86 -7.43
CA CYS A 145 5.09 10.61 -7.05
C CYS A 145 5.41 10.20 -5.61
N LYS A 146 6.67 10.29 -5.21
CA LYS A 146 7.13 10.02 -3.83
C LYS A 146 6.46 10.97 -2.85
N LYS A 147 6.46 12.28 -3.12
CA LYS A 147 5.84 13.29 -2.25
C LYS A 147 4.34 13.03 -2.09
N GLN A 148 3.64 12.83 -3.20
CA GLN A 148 2.19 12.59 -3.20
C GLN A 148 1.81 11.27 -2.57
N THR A 149 2.63 10.22 -2.72
CA THR A 149 2.46 8.95 -1.98
C THR A 149 2.40 9.22 -0.49
N ILE A 150 3.40 9.92 0.07
CA ILE A 150 3.46 10.24 1.51
C ILE A 150 2.26 11.09 1.95
N GLU A 151 1.86 12.08 1.15
CA GLU A 151 0.73 12.95 1.46
C GLU A 151 -0.60 12.18 1.44
N ILE A 152 -0.80 11.26 0.49
CA ILE A 152 -1.98 10.38 0.43
C ILE A 152 -2.03 9.44 1.63
N LEU A 153 -0.89 8.85 2.02
CA LEU A 153 -0.83 8.00 3.21
C LEU A 153 -1.21 8.76 4.47
N ASN A 154 -0.75 10.01 4.62
CA ASN A 154 -1.15 10.88 5.74
C ASN A 154 -2.65 11.20 5.71
N LEU A 155 -3.17 11.64 4.55
CA LEU A 155 -4.57 12.01 4.38
C LEU A 155 -5.50 10.82 4.63
N ALA A 156 -5.17 9.65 4.09
CA ALA A 156 -5.97 8.45 4.28
C ALA A 156 -6.02 8.03 5.75
N LYS A 157 -4.91 8.17 6.47
CA LYS A 157 -4.86 7.95 7.92
C LYS A 157 -5.71 8.96 8.69
N GLU A 158 -5.65 10.24 8.34
CA GLU A 158 -6.40 11.31 8.99
C GLU A 158 -7.92 11.16 8.79
N LYS A 159 -8.34 10.93 7.54
CA LYS A 159 -9.75 10.85 7.15
C LYS A 159 -10.33 9.42 7.17
N ASN A 160 -9.54 8.42 7.59
CA ASN A 160 -9.91 7.00 7.61
C ASN A 160 -10.44 6.49 6.25
N LEU A 161 -9.75 6.87 5.18
CA LEU A 161 -10.07 6.48 3.81
C LEU A 161 -9.37 5.18 3.45
N ASP A 162 -10.02 4.37 2.63
CA ASP A 162 -9.33 3.26 1.98
C ASP A 162 -8.54 3.81 0.78
N TYR A 163 -7.35 3.27 0.53
CA TYR A 163 -6.50 3.71 -0.57
C TYR A 163 -5.80 2.53 -1.22
N TRP A 164 -5.36 2.75 -2.45
CA TRP A 164 -4.46 1.86 -3.14
C TRP A 164 -3.52 2.67 -4.02
N ILE A 165 -2.22 2.44 -3.86
CA ILE A 165 -1.16 3.10 -4.62
C ILE A 165 -0.58 2.08 -5.59
N ILE A 166 -0.65 2.34 -6.89
CA ILE A 166 -0.21 1.43 -7.95
C ILE A 166 1.02 1.99 -8.64
N ASP A 167 1.97 1.13 -8.98
CA ASP A 167 3.01 1.48 -9.95
C ASP A 167 2.49 1.32 -11.38
N SER A 168 2.25 2.44 -12.01
CA SER A 168 1.68 2.49 -13.35
C SER A 168 2.63 2.01 -14.44
N TYR A 169 3.93 1.93 -14.13
CA TYR A 169 4.92 1.40 -15.06
C TYR A 169 4.78 -0.12 -15.20
N GLU A 170 4.52 -0.82 -14.10
CA GLU A 170 4.35 -2.28 -14.06
C GLU A 170 2.91 -2.70 -14.38
N HIS A 171 1.91 -1.91 -13.96
CA HIS A 171 0.49 -2.21 -14.15
C HIS A 171 -0.30 -1.00 -14.66
N ASN A 172 -0.63 -0.98 -15.95
CA ASN A 172 -1.29 0.15 -16.62
C ASN A 172 -2.76 -0.10 -17.00
N GLU A 173 -3.32 -1.26 -16.66
CA GLU A 173 -4.66 -1.67 -17.08
C GLU A 173 -5.72 -0.72 -16.52
N LEU A 174 -5.60 -0.37 -15.24
CA LEU A 174 -6.50 0.59 -14.59
C LEU A 174 -6.27 2.02 -15.10
N GLN A 175 -5.04 2.36 -15.51
CA GLN A 175 -4.78 3.66 -16.14
C GLN A 175 -5.51 3.79 -17.48
N ILE A 176 -5.46 2.73 -18.29
CA ILE A 176 -6.17 2.68 -19.57
C ILE A 176 -7.68 2.71 -19.33
N LYS A 177 -8.19 1.89 -18.40
CA LYS A 177 -9.62 1.80 -18.07
C LYS A 177 -10.24 3.14 -17.67
N TYR A 178 -9.50 3.96 -16.91
CA TYR A 178 -9.99 5.24 -16.42
C TYR A 178 -9.43 6.46 -17.17
N GLU A 179 -8.76 6.21 -18.29
CA GLU A 179 -8.21 7.23 -19.17
C GLU A 179 -7.30 8.21 -18.41
N THR A 180 -6.45 7.70 -17.50
CA THR A 180 -5.39 8.46 -16.81
C THR A 180 -4.06 8.19 -17.50
N LEU A 181 -3.66 9.05 -18.42
CA LEU A 181 -2.50 8.79 -19.30
C LEU A 181 -1.14 9.18 -18.68
N PHE A 182 -1.16 9.83 -17.52
CA PHE A 182 0.05 10.36 -16.87
C PHE A 182 0.09 10.01 -15.39
N ALA A 183 1.21 9.47 -14.94
CA ALA A 183 1.54 9.40 -13.52
C ALA A 183 2.31 10.68 -13.09
N PRO A 184 2.05 11.25 -11.91
CA PRO A 184 1.07 10.78 -10.95
C PRO A 184 -0.37 11.18 -11.32
N SER A 185 -1.32 10.32 -11.04
CA SER A 185 -2.75 10.62 -11.15
C SER A 185 -3.54 10.00 -10.00
N LEU A 186 -4.68 10.58 -9.68
CA LEU A 186 -5.54 10.13 -8.59
C LEU A 186 -6.99 10.09 -9.02
N ILE A 187 -7.71 9.05 -8.60
CA ILE A 187 -9.14 8.91 -8.77
C ILE A 187 -9.78 8.65 -7.42
N ILE A 188 -10.84 9.39 -7.12
CA ILE A 188 -11.70 9.13 -5.96
C ILE A 188 -12.88 8.29 -6.42
N PHE A 189 -13.19 7.23 -5.68
CA PHE A 189 -14.37 6.42 -5.86
C PHE A 189 -15.30 6.52 -4.66
N ASP A 190 -16.61 6.39 -4.89
CA ASP A 190 -17.57 6.14 -3.83
C ASP A 190 -17.58 4.67 -3.38
N GLY A 191 -18.43 4.37 -2.39
CA GLY A 191 -18.66 3.01 -1.90
C GLY A 191 -19.35 2.06 -2.89
N LYS A 192 -19.74 2.54 -4.07
CA LYS A 192 -20.34 1.77 -5.17
C LYS A 192 -19.40 1.67 -6.38
N ASN A 193 -18.12 2.01 -6.20
CA ASN A 193 -17.09 2.00 -7.25
C ASN A 193 -17.37 2.96 -8.40
N LYS A 194 -18.18 4.00 -8.18
CA LYS A 194 -18.33 5.09 -9.15
C LYS A 194 -17.18 6.07 -8.99
N ALA A 195 -16.45 6.33 -10.06
CA ALA A 195 -15.45 7.39 -10.10
C ALA A 195 -16.15 8.75 -9.92
N LEU A 196 -15.72 9.50 -8.92
CA LEU A 196 -16.30 10.79 -8.56
C LEU A 196 -15.47 11.97 -9.04
N TYR A 197 -14.15 11.86 -8.93
CA TYR A 197 -13.23 12.94 -9.24
C TYR A 197 -11.88 12.38 -9.65
N LYS A 198 -11.23 13.06 -10.60
CA LYS A 198 -9.96 12.64 -11.20
C LYS A 198 -9.02 13.84 -11.24
N ILE A 199 -7.76 13.62 -10.83
CA ILE A 199 -6.69 14.62 -10.83
C ILE A 199 -5.50 14.00 -11.54
N GLU A 200 -4.98 14.65 -12.58
CA GLU A 200 -3.86 14.14 -13.38
C GLU A 200 -2.71 15.14 -13.38
N TYR A 201 -1.50 14.66 -13.09
CA TYR A 201 -0.22 15.35 -13.24
C TYR A 201 -0.22 16.80 -12.71
N GLN A 202 -0.54 16.96 -11.42
CA GLN A 202 -0.60 18.26 -10.77
C GLN A 202 0.16 18.27 -9.45
N GLU A 203 1.03 19.26 -9.26
CA GLU A 203 1.81 19.41 -8.02
C GLU A 203 0.91 19.66 -6.81
N ASN A 204 -0.19 20.38 -6.98
CA ASN A 204 -1.17 20.68 -5.95
C ASN A 204 -2.31 19.65 -5.84
N MET A 205 -2.06 18.39 -6.23
CA MET A 205 -3.05 17.31 -6.19
C MET A 205 -3.71 17.15 -4.82
N ILE A 206 -2.93 17.25 -3.74
CA ILE A 206 -3.41 17.01 -2.37
C ILE A 206 -4.29 18.15 -1.87
N GLU A 207 -4.00 19.40 -2.24
CA GLU A 207 -4.86 20.55 -1.94
C GLU A 207 -6.23 20.34 -2.59
N LYS A 208 -6.25 20.03 -3.90
CA LYS A 208 -7.49 19.76 -4.63
C LYS A 208 -8.27 18.56 -4.11
N LEU A 209 -7.56 17.51 -3.69
CA LEU A 209 -8.16 16.34 -3.07
C LEU A 209 -8.79 16.71 -1.71
N THR A 210 -8.10 17.51 -0.92
CA THR A 210 -8.59 17.96 0.40
C THR A 210 -9.82 18.85 0.25
N ASP A 211 -9.79 19.79 -0.70
CA ASP A 211 -10.93 20.66 -1.04
C ASP A 211 -12.16 19.87 -1.48
N TYR A 212 -11.96 18.79 -2.26
CA TYR A 212 -13.04 17.93 -2.70
C TYR A 212 -13.67 17.10 -1.56
N LEU A 213 -12.86 16.72 -0.57
CA LEU A 213 -13.28 15.88 0.56
C LEU A 213 -13.88 16.66 1.74
N ASN A 214 -13.93 18.00 1.65
CA ASN A 214 -14.49 18.90 2.66
C ASN A 214 -15.85 19.44 2.21
#